data_AF-A0A351K9B8-F1
#
_entry.id   AF-A0A351K9B8-F1
#
_cell.length_a   1.000
_cell.length_b   1.000
_cell.length_c   1.000
_cell.angle_alpha   90.00
_cell.angle_beta   90.00
_cell.angle_gamma   90.00
#
_symmetry.space_group_name_H-M   'P 1'
#
loop_
_entity.id
_entity.type
_entity.pdbx_description
1 polymer ?
#
loop_
_entity_poly.entity_id
_entity_poly.type
_entity_poly.pdbx_seq_one_letter_code
_entity_poly.pdbx_strand_id
1 'polypeptide(L)'
;LAHAAGRIRDVHGAQDFAGLTGPGSLVTRPGVAAVLRSLAEGGRDGVYLGAFGEELLAVGGGEYSPSDLATPGADWVDPLGLEIWGHRVWTVPPNSQGYLVLAAARIAEGLDLPREDDPLRAHLLVEAARMAGHDRPDVLHEHADGRALVEDARLGA
;
A
#
# COMPACT_ATOMS: atom_id res chain seq x y z
N LEU A 1 11.60 18.04 -9.54
CA LEU A 1 12.83 17.23 -9.34
C LEU A 1 14.10 18.03 -9.58
N ALA A 2 14.33 18.65 -10.76
CA ALA A 2 15.54 19.45 -11.02
C ALA A 2 15.84 20.54 -9.96
N HIS A 3 14.82 21.29 -9.53
CA HIS A 3 14.96 22.28 -8.44
C HIS A 3 15.40 21.65 -7.10
N ALA A 4 14.95 20.42 -6.81
CA ALA A 4 15.32 19.69 -5.60
C ALA A 4 16.69 19.01 -5.70
N ALA A 5 17.13 18.64 -6.91
CA ALA A 5 18.40 17.96 -7.16
C ALA A 5 19.60 18.76 -6.65
N GLY A 6 19.56 20.09 -6.77
CA GLY A 6 20.58 20.96 -6.21
C GLY A 6 20.73 20.84 -4.68
N ARG A 7 19.63 20.57 -3.96
CA ARG A 7 19.63 20.46 -2.49
C ARG A 7 20.12 19.12 -1.97
N ILE A 8 20.16 18.10 -2.84
CA ILE A 8 20.56 16.74 -2.47
C ILE A 8 21.88 16.33 -3.14
N ARG A 9 22.57 17.26 -3.80
CA ARG A 9 23.79 16.97 -4.57
C ARG A 9 24.87 16.29 -3.73
N ASP A 10 24.98 16.68 -2.47
CA ASP A 10 25.99 16.17 -1.54
C ASP A 10 25.45 15.07 -0.61
N VAL A 11 24.20 14.63 -0.84
CA VAL A 11 23.61 13.52 -0.09
C VAL A 11 24.09 12.21 -0.68
N HIS A 12 24.69 11.35 0.15
CA HIS A 12 25.08 10.00 -0.25
C HIS A 12 23.85 9.23 -0.78
N GLY A 13 23.97 8.61 -1.96
CA GLY A 13 22.89 7.88 -2.63
C GLY A 13 22.05 8.75 -3.60
N ALA A 14 22.28 10.05 -3.67
CA ALA A 14 21.57 10.96 -4.58
C ALA A 14 22.32 11.25 -5.90
N GLN A 15 23.40 10.52 -6.18
CA GLN A 15 24.26 10.79 -7.35
C GLN A 15 23.52 10.61 -8.68
N ASP A 16 22.50 9.74 -8.73
CA ASP A 16 21.61 9.55 -9.88
C ASP A 16 20.91 10.86 -10.32
N PHE A 17 20.83 11.85 -9.42
CA PHE A 17 20.20 13.15 -9.67
C PHE A 17 21.21 14.27 -9.93
N ALA A 18 22.51 13.99 -9.84
CA ALA A 18 23.58 14.96 -10.06
C ALA A 18 23.67 15.30 -11.56
N GLY A 19 22.99 16.38 -11.97
CA GLY A 19 22.96 16.83 -13.36
C GLY A 19 21.57 17.11 -13.92
N LEU A 20 20.51 16.97 -13.10
CA LEU A 20 19.18 17.40 -13.52
C LEU A 20 19.11 18.91 -13.68
N THR A 21 18.83 19.36 -14.91
CA THR A 21 18.78 20.77 -15.29
C THR A 21 17.35 21.28 -15.50
N GLY A 22 16.39 20.39 -15.78
CA GLY A 22 14.98 20.79 -15.96
C GLY A 22 14.07 19.63 -16.35
N PRO A 23 12.78 19.92 -16.63
CA PRO A 23 11.90 18.98 -17.30
C PRO A 23 12.54 18.45 -18.60
N GLY A 24 12.40 17.15 -18.86
CA GLY A 24 13.02 16.49 -20.01
C GLY A 24 14.47 16.02 -19.80
N SER A 25 15.12 16.36 -18.68
CA SER A 25 16.41 15.74 -18.32
C SER A 25 16.24 14.22 -18.14
N LEU A 26 17.18 13.45 -18.69
CA LEU A 26 17.24 12.00 -18.50
C LEU A 26 17.81 11.67 -17.12
N VAL A 27 17.17 10.74 -16.40
CA VAL A 27 17.67 10.17 -15.14
C VAL A 27 18.08 8.73 -15.41
N THR A 28 19.32 8.37 -15.09
CA THR A 28 19.80 7.00 -15.15
C THR A 28 20.05 6.50 -13.74
N ARG A 29 19.55 5.30 -13.41
CA ARG A 29 19.64 4.69 -12.06
C ARG A 29 20.38 3.36 -12.11
N PRO A 30 21.72 3.35 -12.25
CA PRO A 30 22.50 2.13 -12.45
C PRO A 30 22.40 1.16 -11.27
N GLY A 31 22.30 1.66 -10.03
CA GLY A 31 22.10 0.83 -8.83
C GLY A 31 20.78 0.06 -8.89
N VAL A 32 19.67 0.73 -9.22
CA VAL A 32 18.38 0.06 -9.41
C VAL A 32 18.44 -0.96 -10.54
N ALA A 33 19.11 -0.63 -11.65
CA ALA A 33 19.29 -1.58 -12.74
C ALA A 33 20.08 -2.82 -12.32
N ALA A 34 21.06 -2.69 -11.42
CA ALA A 34 21.79 -3.83 -10.86
C ALA A 34 20.88 -4.70 -9.98
N VAL A 35 20.09 -4.09 -9.08
CA VAL A 35 19.13 -4.82 -8.22
C VAL A 35 18.10 -5.58 -9.06
N LEU A 36 17.56 -4.96 -10.11
CA LEU A 36 16.61 -5.62 -11.02
C LEU A 36 17.24 -6.79 -11.79
N ARG A 37 18.53 -6.70 -12.16
CA ARG A 37 19.27 -7.84 -12.73
C ARG A 37 19.42 -8.97 -11.71
N SER A 38 19.82 -8.65 -10.48
CA SER A 38 19.92 -9.64 -9.40
C SER A 38 18.58 -10.34 -9.11
N LEU A 39 17.47 -9.60 -9.19
CA LEU A 39 16.12 -10.17 -9.09
C LEU A 39 15.82 -11.16 -10.24
N ALA A 40 16.17 -10.79 -11.48
CA ALA A 40 15.94 -11.64 -12.64
C ALA A 40 16.79 -12.92 -12.63
N GLU A 41 18.03 -12.82 -12.15
CA GLU A 41 18.99 -13.93 -12.13
C GLU A 41 18.84 -14.84 -10.90
N GLY A 42 18.56 -14.25 -9.73
CA GLY A 42 18.58 -14.94 -8.43
C GLY A 42 17.29 -14.83 -7.62
N GLY A 43 16.22 -14.29 -8.19
CA GLY A 43 14.94 -14.11 -7.51
C GLY A 43 15.07 -13.23 -6.25
N ARG A 44 14.25 -13.55 -5.23
CA ARG A 44 14.25 -12.85 -3.94
C ARG A 44 15.65 -12.85 -3.30
N ASP A 45 16.31 -14.00 -3.30
CA ASP A 45 17.58 -14.16 -2.59
C ASP A 45 18.71 -13.37 -3.26
N GLY A 46 18.69 -13.26 -4.59
CA GLY A 46 19.59 -12.37 -5.32
C GLY A 46 19.48 -10.89 -4.90
N VAL A 47 18.30 -10.48 -4.41
CA VAL A 47 18.07 -9.12 -3.88
C VAL A 47 18.42 -9.05 -2.39
N TYR A 48 17.72 -9.81 -1.54
CA TYR A 48 17.78 -9.63 -0.09
C TYR A 48 18.97 -10.31 0.58
N LEU A 49 19.58 -11.33 -0.04
CA LEU A 49 20.74 -12.05 0.49
C LEU A 49 22.02 -11.77 -0.32
N GLY A 50 21.93 -10.89 -1.31
CA GLY A 50 23.05 -10.39 -2.10
C GLY A 50 23.50 -8.99 -1.69
N ALA A 51 24.22 -8.32 -2.60
CA ALA A 51 24.83 -7.01 -2.35
C ALA A 51 23.82 -5.94 -1.87
N PHE A 52 22.58 -5.95 -2.39
CA PHE A 52 21.55 -5.01 -1.94
C PHE A 52 21.16 -5.25 -0.48
N GLY A 53 21.04 -6.52 -0.05
CA GLY A 53 20.79 -6.86 1.34
C GLY A 53 21.89 -6.38 2.28
N GLU A 54 23.15 -6.53 1.88
CA GLU A 54 24.30 -6.02 2.65
C GLU A 54 24.27 -4.49 2.79
N GLU A 55 23.98 -3.77 1.70
CA GLU A 55 23.80 -2.32 1.71
C GLU A 55 22.61 -1.90 2.59
N LEU A 56 21.50 -2.64 2.53
CA LEU A 56 20.31 -2.38 3.34
C LEU A 56 20.60 -2.52 4.84
N LEU A 57 21.36 -3.54 5.24
CA LEU A 57 21.79 -3.72 6.64
C LEU A 57 22.71 -2.58 7.10
N ALA A 58 23.64 -2.16 6.24
CA ALA A 58 24.56 -1.06 6.56
C ALA A 58 23.80 0.27 6.75
N VAL A 59 22.82 0.56 5.88
CA VAL A 59 21.97 1.76 5.98
C VAL A 59 21.01 1.67 7.17
N GLY A 60 20.50 0.48 7.47
CA GLY A 60 19.57 0.24 8.57
C GLY A 60 20.19 0.45 9.96
N GLY A 61 21.52 0.49 10.09
CA GLY A 61 22.19 0.88 11.34
C GLY A 61 21.88 -0.01 12.55
N GLY A 62 21.46 -1.27 12.32
CA GLY A 62 21.07 -2.22 13.38
C GLY A 62 19.56 -2.38 13.60
N GLU A 63 18.70 -1.61 12.90
CA GLU A 63 17.24 -1.76 12.95
C GLU A 63 16.74 -3.09 12.35
N TYR A 64 17.54 -3.69 11.45
CA TYR A 64 17.26 -4.99 10.82
C TYR A 64 18.50 -5.87 10.88
N SER A 65 18.29 -7.19 10.92
CA SER A 65 19.31 -8.22 10.99
C SER A 65 19.37 -9.07 9.71
N PRO A 66 20.46 -9.81 9.47
CA PRO A 66 20.50 -10.78 8.38
C PRO A 66 19.35 -11.80 8.41
N SER A 67 18.88 -12.19 9.60
CA SER A 67 17.73 -13.09 9.76
C SER A 67 16.41 -12.49 9.29
N ASP A 68 16.22 -11.17 9.42
CA ASP A 68 15.04 -10.49 8.89
C ASP A 68 15.03 -10.55 7.36
N LEU A 69 16.19 -10.33 6.73
CA LEU A 69 16.36 -10.42 5.28
C LEU A 69 16.29 -11.86 4.76
N ALA A 70 16.62 -12.85 5.59
CA ALA A 70 16.46 -14.27 5.25
C ALA A 70 15.00 -14.73 5.28
N THR A 71 14.17 -14.10 6.09
CA THR A 71 12.77 -14.52 6.29
C THR A 71 11.87 -13.94 5.18
N PRO A 72 11.19 -14.77 4.36
CA PRO A 72 10.18 -14.28 3.43
C PRO A 72 9.00 -13.68 4.20
N GLY A 73 8.53 -12.50 3.78
CA GLY A 73 7.37 -11.81 4.38
C GLY A 73 6.19 -11.68 3.42
N ALA A 74 6.06 -12.61 2.47
CA ALA A 74 4.99 -12.60 1.48
C ALA A 74 4.16 -13.88 1.63
N ASP A 75 2.89 -13.70 1.97
CA ASP A 75 1.94 -14.79 2.14
C ASP A 75 0.88 -14.78 1.04
N TRP A 76 0.49 -15.98 0.60
CA TRP A 76 -0.74 -16.15 -0.18
C TRP A 76 -1.92 -16.14 0.80
N VAL A 77 -2.80 -15.16 0.64
CA VAL A 77 -3.96 -14.97 1.52
C VAL A 77 -5.26 -15.10 0.76
N ASP A 78 -6.31 -15.53 1.45
CA ASP A 78 -7.66 -15.52 0.91
C ASP A 78 -8.17 -14.07 0.81
N PRO A 79 -8.69 -13.65 -0.36
CA PRO A 79 -9.22 -12.30 -0.50
C PRO A 79 -10.53 -12.14 0.28
N LEU A 80 -10.78 -10.91 0.75
CA LEU A 80 -12.03 -10.51 1.36
C LEU A 80 -12.99 -10.02 0.27
N GLY A 81 -14.24 -10.47 0.27
CA GLY A 81 -15.21 -10.00 -0.72
C GLY A 81 -16.66 -10.07 -0.29
N LEU A 82 -17.42 -9.06 -0.71
CA LEU A 82 -18.85 -8.86 -0.43
C LEU A 82 -19.64 -8.71 -1.73
N GLU A 83 -20.92 -9.08 -1.69
CA GLU A 83 -21.88 -8.71 -2.73
C GLU A 83 -22.36 -7.28 -2.47
N ILE A 84 -22.18 -6.40 -3.46
CA ILE A 84 -22.54 -4.98 -3.40
C ILE A 84 -23.05 -4.56 -4.78
N TRP A 85 -24.23 -3.95 -4.83
CA TRP A 85 -24.96 -3.55 -6.03
C TRP A 85 -25.05 -4.66 -7.09
N GLY A 86 -25.23 -5.91 -6.65
CA GLY A 86 -25.32 -7.09 -7.53
C GLY A 86 -23.97 -7.59 -8.08
N HIS A 87 -22.84 -7.11 -7.54
CA HIS A 87 -21.50 -7.52 -7.92
C HIS A 87 -20.68 -7.97 -6.71
N ARG A 88 -19.85 -8.99 -6.90
CA ARG A 88 -18.84 -9.38 -5.90
C ARG A 88 -17.62 -8.48 -6.00
N VAL A 89 -17.39 -7.65 -4.98
CA VAL A 89 -16.24 -6.75 -4.88
C VAL A 89 -15.21 -7.36 -3.95
N TRP A 90 -13.93 -7.30 -4.34
CA TRP A 90 -12.83 -7.96 -3.62
C TRP A 90 -11.75 -6.98 -3.18
N THR A 91 -11.09 -7.31 -2.07
CA THR A 91 -9.89 -6.64 -1.58
C THR A 91 -8.94 -7.63 -0.89
N VAL A 92 -7.68 -7.22 -0.72
CA VAL A 92 -6.75 -7.87 0.22
C VAL A 92 -7.31 -7.73 1.65
N PRO A 93 -7.26 -8.79 2.48
CA PRO A 93 -7.67 -8.73 3.90
C PRO A 93 -6.73 -7.83 4.73
N PRO A 94 -7.02 -7.63 6.04
CA PRO A 94 -6.02 -7.13 6.97
C PRO A 94 -4.67 -7.86 6.83
N ASN A 95 -3.55 -7.20 7.06
CA ASN A 95 -3.36 -5.86 7.65
C ASN A 95 -3.67 -4.66 6.71
N SER A 96 -4.11 -4.92 5.48
CA SER A 96 -4.60 -3.87 4.58
C SER A 96 -5.96 -3.32 5.01
N GLN A 97 -6.24 -2.07 4.62
CA GLN A 97 -7.44 -1.32 5.04
C GLN A 97 -8.56 -1.37 4.00
N GLY A 98 -8.40 -2.17 2.95
CA GLY A 98 -9.38 -2.21 1.86
C GLY A 98 -10.78 -2.68 2.29
N TYR A 99 -10.90 -3.35 3.46
CA TYR A 99 -12.20 -3.67 4.06
C TYR A 99 -13.08 -2.43 4.27
N LEU A 100 -12.49 -1.24 4.49
CA LEU A 100 -13.22 0.01 4.66
C LEU A 100 -14.02 0.40 3.41
N VAL A 101 -13.49 0.10 2.23
CA VAL A 101 -14.21 0.34 0.96
C VAL A 101 -15.39 -0.61 0.84
N LEU A 102 -15.20 -1.89 1.17
CA LEU A 102 -16.27 -2.88 1.16
C LEU A 102 -17.38 -2.51 2.16
N ALA A 103 -17.00 -2.18 3.41
CA ALA A 103 -17.90 -1.76 4.46
C ALA A 103 -18.68 -0.49 4.09
N ALA A 104 -17.99 0.56 3.63
CA ALA A 104 -18.63 1.82 3.24
C ALA A 104 -19.60 1.64 2.06
N ALA A 105 -19.22 0.84 1.06
CA ALA A 105 -20.05 0.56 -0.09
C ALA A 105 -21.27 -0.29 0.28
N ARG A 106 -21.12 -1.27 1.18
CA ARG A 106 -22.22 -2.08 1.72
C ARG A 106 -23.20 -1.24 2.56
N ILE A 107 -22.70 -0.33 3.41
CA ILE A 107 -23.53 0.65 4.12
C ILE A 107 -24.29 1.54 3.13
N ALA A 108 -23.58 2.07 2.12
CA ALA A 108 -24.18 2.95 1.12
C ALA A 108 -25.22 2.25 0.24
N GLU A 109 -25.09 0.95 -0.02
CA GLU A 109 -26.09 0.14 -0.74
C GLU A 109 -27.43 0.10 -0.01
N GLY A 110 -27.43 0.15 1.33
CA GLY A 110 -28.64 0.22 2.15
C GLY A 110 -29.31 1.61 2.15
N LEU A 111 -28.70 2.63 1.53
CA LEU A 111 -29.22 3.99 1.46
C LEU A 111 -29.95 4.23 0.13
N ASP A 112 -30.97 5.08 0.16
CA ASP A 112 -31.62 5.60 -1.06
C ASP A 112 -30.72 6.67 -1.70
N LEU A 113 -29.70 6.22 -2.45
CA LEU A 113 -28.72 7.10 -3.06
C LEU A 113 -29.37 7.92 -4.20
N PRO A 114 -29.31 9.26 -4.12
CA PRO A 114 -29.77 10.12 -5.21
C PRO A 114 -28.96 9.93 -6.51
N ARG A 115 -29.43 10.57 -7.58
CA ARG A 115 -28.69 10.71 -8.85
C ARG A 115 -27.30 11.32 -8.63
N GLU A 116 -26.39 11.04 -9.56
CA GLU A 116 -24.97 11.33 -9.43
C GLU A 116 -24.63 12.81 -9.23
N ASP A 117 -25.38 13.71 -9.86
CA ASP A 117 -25.17 15.16 -9.81
C ASP A 117 -25.88 15.84 -8.63
N ASP A 118 -26.56 15.08 -7.77
CA ASP A 118 -27.15 15.59 -6.54
C ASP A 118 -26.10 15.68 -5.42
N PRO A 119 -25.87 16.86 -4.82
CA PRO A 119 -24.92 17.03 -3.71
C PRO A 119 -25.20 16.12 -2.51
N LEU A 120 -26.45 15.73 -2.28
CA LEU A 120 -26.82 14.82 -1.19
C LEU A 120 -26.16 13.45 -1.36
N ARG A 121 -25.96 12.99 -2.60
CA ARG A 121 -25.27 11.72 -2.87
C ARG A 121 -23.84 11.75 -2.32
N ALA A 122 -23.10 12.82 -2.58
CA ALA A 122 -21.75 12.99 -2.05
C ALA A 122 -21.74 12.99 -0.51
N HIS A 123 -22.71 13.67 0.11
CA HIS A 123 -22.85 13.67 1.56
C HIS A 123 -23.07 12.26 2.13
N LEU A 124 -24.02 11.49 1.58
CA LEU A 124 -24.32 10.13 2.04
C LEU A 124 -23.12 9.18 1.88
N LEU A 125 -22.38 9.29 0.77
CA LEU A 125 -21.17 8.50 0.56
C LEU A 125 -20.06 8.89 1.57
N VAL A 126 -19.93 10.17 1.90
CA VAL A 126 -19.00 10.63 2.95
C VAL A 126 -19.40 10.06 4.31
N GLU A 127 -20.67 10.11 4.69
CA GLU A 127 -21.12 9.57 5.97
C GLU A 127 -20.97 8.05 6.05
N ALA A 128 -21.25 7.32 4.96
CA ALA A 128 -21.00 5.88 4.89
C ALA A 128 -19.51 5.53 5.08
N ALA A 129 -18.61 6.29 4.44
CA ALA A 129 -17.17 6.13 4.61
C ALA A 129 -16.69 6.48 6.03
N ARG A 130 -17.26 7.53 6.64
CA ARG A 130 -16.97 7.91 8.03
C ARG A 130 -17.40 6.83 9.02
N MET A 131 -18.59 6.27 8.83
CA MET A 131 -19.10 5.17 9.66
C MET A 131 -18.24 3.93 9.54
N ALA A 132 -17.90 3.52 8.32
CA ALA A 132 -17.01 2.36 8.08
C ALA A 132 -15.63 2.54 8.73
N GLY A 133 -15.10 3.77 8.76
CA GLY A 133 -13.79 4.09 9.33
C GLY A 133 -13.77 4.42 10.81
N HIS A 134 -14.92 4.45 11.50
CA HIS A 134 -15.03 4.99 12.85
C HIS A 134 -14.13 4.28 13.87
N ASP A 135 -14.10 2.94 13.83
CA ASP A 135 -13.40 2.07 14.78
C ASP A 135 -12.09 1.49 14.20
N ARG A 136 -11.71 1.90 12.98
CA ARG A 136 -10.48 1.46 12.31
C ARG A 136 -9.23 1.52 13.22
N PRO A 137 -8.98 2.60 13.98
CA PRO A 137 -7.80 2.66 14.85
C PRO A 137 -7.76 1.55 15.93
N ASP A 138 -8.92 1.03 16.32
CA ASP A 138 -9.04 0.05 17.39
C ASP A 138 -9.03 -1.40 16.86
N VAL A 139 -9.53 -1.61 15.64
CA VAL A 139 -9.79 -2.97 15.09
C VAL A 139 -8.79 -3.41 14.01
N LEU A 140 -8.07 -2.49 13.37
CA LEU A 140 -7.14 -2.84 12.30
C LEU A 140 -5.72 -3.06 12.86
N HIS A 141 -5.22 -4.28 12.69
CA HIS A 141 -3.86 -4.68 13.04
C HIS A 141 -3.45 -5.91 12.21
N GLU A 142 -2.21 -6.41 12.43
CA GLU A 142 -1.62 -7.54 11.70
C GLU A 142 -2.49 -8.79 11.66
N HIS A 143 -3.21 -9.05 12.75
CA HIS A 143 -3.99 -10.27 12.96
C HIS A 143 -5.51 -10.00 12.98
N ALA A 144 -5.95 -8.87 12.44
CA ALA A 144 -7.36 -8.53 12.46
C ALA A 144 -8.17 -9.50 11.59
N ASP A 145 -9.31 -9.97 12.10
CA ASP A 145 -10.21 -10.83 11.34
C ASP A 145 -11.02 -10.01 10.33
N GLY A 146 -10.54 -9.99 9.08
CA GLY A 146 -11.17 -9.26 7.99
C GLY A 146 -12.63 -9.62 7.75
N ARG A 147 -13.08 -10.85 8.07
CA ARG A 147 -14.49 -11.25 7.90
C ARG A 147 -15.36 -10.55 8.93
N ALA A 148 -14.95 -10.59 10.20
CA ALA A 148 -15.64 -9.88 11.28
C ALA A 148 -15.70 -8.35 11.05
N LEU A 149 -14.76 -7.78 10.29
CA LEU A 149 -14.77 -6.36 9.94
C LEU A 149 -15.87 -5.98 8.92
N VAL A 150 -16.44 -6.95 8.21
CA VAL A 150 -17.41 -6.72 7.13
C VAL A 150 -18.72 -7.49 7.30
N GLU A 151 -18.96 -8.07 8.47
CA GLU A 151 -20.23 -8.73 8.78
C GLU A 151 -21.40 -7.74 8.77
N ASP A 152 -22.51 -8.12 8.15
CA ASP A 152 -23.71 -7.28 8.04
C ASP A 152 -24.19 -6.75 9.41
N ALA A 153 -24.13 -7.60 10.45
CA ALA A 153 -24.49 -7.24 11.82
C ALA A 153 -23.68 -6.06 12.38
N ARG A 154 -22.41 -5.92 11.96
CA ARG A 154 -21.55 -4.79 12.32
C ARG A 154 -21.88 -3.55 11.48
N LEU A 155 -22.17 -3.75 10.21
CA LEU A 155 -22.42 -2.66 9.25
C LEU A 155 -23.83 -2.07 9.38
N GLY A 156 -24.71 -2.71 10.16
CA GLY A 156 -26.11 -2.29 10.30
C GLY A 156 -26.92 -2.54 9.03
N ALA A 157 -26.50 -3.50 8.21
CA ALA A 157 -27.12 -3.93 6.95
C ALA A 157 -27.95 -5.21 7.12
#